data_AF-A0A7X6Z1J0-F1
#
_entry.id   AF-A0A7X6Z1J0-F1
#
_cell.length_a   1.000
_cell.length_b   1.000
_cell.length_c   1.000
_cell.angle_alpha   90.00
_cell.angle_beta   90.00
_cell.angle_gamma   90.00
#
_symmetry.space_group_name_H-M   'P 1'
#
loop_
_entity.id
_entity.type
_entity.pdbx_description
1 polymer ?
#
loop_
_entity_poly.entity_id
_entity_poly.type
_entity_poly.pdbx_seq_one_letter_code
_entity_poly.pdbx_strand_id
1 'polypeptide(L)'
;GNHIIHDGKIYFIDFGIMGTLSQKSKKALNNLLKAMVKKDITELVNLILNLSDQKGPVDKNELYEDMQYIVSFYLQSSLQHIEVSKLFMDLFEAARKNNLKLPKEFTTLLKSLLILEGVLSELAPELSIMEIAKNYLKEDMDIPILPKFSLDALAMDTYSFFKESIRIPASIGTILDNFISGRGKIKLDIVNFDSKWLDFNKMVNRMVYALVVSAIIIASALIIRSGQGPSFNGISIVGMMGFGLAGLLGIWLLFSIIKSGKI
;
A
#
# COMPACT_ATOMS: atom_id res chain seq x y z
N GLY A 1 20.57 -42.23 -1.19
CA GLY A 1 19.75 -43.15 -2.01
C GLY A 1 19.67 -42.76 -3.47
N ASN A 2 19.54 -41.46 -3.81
CA ASN A 2 19.17 -41.03 -5.17
C ASN A 2 20.27 -40.24 -5.91
N HIS A 3 21.41 -40.04 -5.24
CA HIS A 3 22.55 -39.29 -5.73
C HIS A 3 23.84 -40.08 -5.46
N ILE A 4 24.77 -40.06 -6.41
CA ILE A 4 26.14 -40.55 -6.25
C ILE A 4 27.09 -39.36 -6.47
N ILE A 5 28.04 -39.18 -5.56
CA ILE A 5 29.11 -38.19 -5.73
C ILE A 5 30.37 -38.94 -6.16
N HIS A 6 30.89 -38.61 -7.34
CA HIS A 6 32.12 -39.19 -7.87
C HIS A 6 32.87 -38.15 -8.70
N ASP A 7 34.19 -38.01 -8.50
CA ASP A 7 35.05 -37.04 -9.17
C ASP A 7 34.51 -35.59 -9.16
N GLY A 8 33.97 -35.16 -8.01
CA GLY A 8 33.40 -33.81 -7.85
C GLY A 8 32.11 -33.56 -8.63
N LYS A 9 31.50 -34.59 -9.22
CA LYS A 9 30.22 -34.51 -9.93
C LYS A 9 29.11 -35.21 -9.15
N ILE A 10 27.90 -34.68 -9.28
CA ILE A 10 26.69 -35.26 -8.73
C ILE A 10 25.97 -36.02 -9.85
N TYR A 11 25.77 -37.32 -9.65
CA TYR A 11 25.02 -38.20 -10.54
C TYR A 11 23.66 -38.52 -9.93
N PHE A 12 22.59 -38.19 -10.64
CA PHE A 12 21.22 -38.52 -10.25
C PHE A 12 20.87 -39.91 -10.76
N ILE A 13 20.42 -40.79 -9.88
CA ILE A 13 20.11 -42.19 -10.22
C ILE A 13 18.61 -42.54 -10.13
N ASP A 14 17.80 -41.65 -9.55
CA ASP A 14 16.35 -41.81 -9.43
C ASP A 14 15.62 -40.57 -9.97
N PHE A 15 14.64 -40.82 -10.85
CA PHE A 15 13.81 -39.82 -11.53
C PHE A 15 12.30 -40.06 -11.31
N GLY A 16 11.91 -40.91 -10.36
CA GLY A 16 10.53 -41.34 -10.15
C GLY A 16 9.56 -40.23 -9.72
N ILE A 17 10.06 -39.11 -9.17
CA ILE A 17 9.27 -37.96 -8.71
C ILE A 17 9.49 -36.69 -9.54
N MET A 18 9.98 -36.82 -10.77
CA MET A 18 10.25 -35.66 -11.63
C MET A 18 8.97 -34.90 -11.98
N GLY A 19 9.06 -33.57 -11.89
CA GLY A 19 8.02 -32.64 -12.32
C GLY A 19 8.49 -31.82 -13.52
N THR A 20 7.53 -31.29 -14.28
CA THR A 20 7.82 -30.33 -15.36
C THR A 20 7.17 -29.00 -15.03
N LEU A 21 7.95 -27.92 -15.16
CA LEU A 21 7.42 -26.56 -15.11
C LEU A 21 7.29 -26.04 -16.54
N SER A 22 6.09 -25.60 -16.90
CA SER A 22 5.88 -24.89 -18.17
C SER A 22 6.70 -23.59 -18.20
N GLN A 23 7.01 -23.07 -19.41
CA GLN A 23 7.71 -21.79 -19.53
C GLN A 23 6.93 -20.63 -18.86
N LYS A 24 5.59 -20.70 -18.88
CA LYS A 24 4.72 -19.75 -18.17
C LYS A 24 4.93 -19.86 -16.65
N SER A 25 4.96 -21.06 -16.11
CA SER A 25 5.14 -21.33 -14.67
C SER A 25 6.54 -20.92 -14.20
N LYS A 26 7.58 -21.16 -14.99
CA LYS A 26 8.95 -20.67 -14.71
C LYS A 26 9.01 -19.13 -14.66
N LYS A 27 8.39 -18.46 -15.64
CA LYS A 27 8.33 -16.99 -15.65
C LYS A 27 7.57 -16.45 -14.43
N ALA A 28 6.45 -17.08 -14.08
CA ALA A 28 5.68 -16.71 -12.90
C ALA A 28 6.51 -16.88 -11.61
N LEU A 29 7.25 -17.99 -11.47
CA LEU A 29 8.14 -18.21 -10.34
C LEU A 29 9.22 -17.13 -10.23
N ASN A 30 9.88 -16.78 -11.34
CA ASN A 30 10.88 -15.73 -11.36
C ASN A 30 10.30 -14.37 -10.95
N ASN A 31 9.09 -14.05 -11.41
CA ASN A 31 8.41 -12.82 -11.03
C ASN A 31 8.01 -12.82 -9.55
N LEU A 32 7.55 -13.95 -8.99
CA LEU A 32 7.25 -14.09 -7.56
C LEU A 32 8.51 -13.85 -6.72
N LEU A 33 9.62 -14.51 -7.07
CA LEU A 33 10.92 -14.31 -6.41
C LEU A 33 11.37 -12.85 -6.48
N LYS A 34 11.22 -12.21 -7.64
CA LYS A 34 11.55 -10.79 -7.83
C LYS A 34 10.69 -9.88 -6.94
N ALA A 35 9.37 -10.09 -6.91
CA ALA A 35 8.46 -9.30 -6.08
C ALA A 35 8.80 -9.44 -4.58
N MET A 36 9.11 -10.66 -4.12
CA MET A 36 9.54 -10.90 -2.75
C MET A 36 10.85 -10.17 -2.40
N VAL A 37 11.88 -10.28 -3.26
CA VAL A 37 13.16 -9.61 -3.01
C VAL A 37 13.03 -8.08 -3.03
N LYS A 38 12.18 -7.54 -3.92
CA LYS A 38 11.88 -6.10 -3.98
C LYS A 38 10.94 -5.61 -2.88
N LYS A 39 10.36 -6.53 -2.09
CA LYS A 39 9.32 -6.23 -1.10
C LYS A 39 8.07 -5.58 -1.72
N ASP A 40 7.80 -5.90 -2.98
CA ASP A 40 6.62 -5.41 -3.70
C ASP A 40 5.44 -6.34 -3.44
N ILE A 41 4.73 -6.08 -2.33
CA ILE A 41 3.60 -6.91 -1.89
C ILE A 41 2.44 -6.81 -2.89
N THR A 42 2.22 -5.63 -3.47
CA THR A 42 1.16 -5.42 -4.46
C THR A 42 1.38 -6.30 -5.68
N GLU A 43 2.59 -6.31 -6.22
CA GLU A 43 2.94 -7.17 -7.34
C GLU A 43 2.87 -8.65 -6.96
N LEU A 44 3.32 -9.03 -5.75
CA LEU A 44 3.21 -10.39 -5.25
C LEU A 44 1.75 -10.88 -5.22
N VAL A 45 0.83 -10.07 -4.71
CA VAL A 45 -0.62 -10.35 -4.68
C VAL A 45 -1.17 -10.51 -6.09
N ASN A 46 -0.84 -9.61 -7.01
CA ASN A 46 -1.28 -9.68 -8.40
C ASN A 46 -0.78 -10.94 -9.11
N LEU A 47 0.48 -11.32 -8.87
CA LEU A 47 1.08 -12.52 -9.43
C LEU A 47 0.39 -13.78 -8.91
N ILE A 48 0.11 -13.86 -7.61
CA ILE A 48 -0.62 -15.01 -7.02
C ILE A 48 -2.03 -15.10 -7.58
N LEU A 49 -2.77 -13.98 -7.67
CA LEU A 49 -4.10 -13.95 -8.27
C LEU A 49 -4.07 -14.44 -9.72
N ASN A 50 -3.11 -13.98 -10.53
CA ASN A 50 -2.98 -14.37 -11.93
C ASN A 50 -2.53 -15.82 -12.14
N LEU A 51 -1.78 -16.37 -11.18
CA LEU A 51 -1.25 -17.73 -11.24
C LEU A 51 -2.26 -18.77 -10.76
N SER A 52 -3.17 -18.37 -9.88
CA SER A 52 -4.11 -19.26 -9.19
C SER A 52 -5.47 -19.35 -9.87
N ASP A 53 -6.13 -20.49 -9.68
CA ASP A 53 -7.56 -20.60 -9.93
C ASP A 53 -8.34 -20.14 -8.70
N GLN A 54 -9.23 -19.17 -8.87
CA GLN A 54 -10.19 -18.78 -7.84
C GLN A 54 -11.25 -19.87 -7.64
N LYS A 55 -11.41 -20.36 -6.40
CA LYS A 55 -12.39 -21.39 -6.02
C LYS A 55 -13.55 -20.87 -5.17
N GLY A 56 -13.52 -19.59 -4.78
CA GLY A 56 -14.51 -18.95 -3.93
C GLY A 56 -14.34 -17.42 -3.92
N PRO A 57 -15.04 -16.69 -3.04
CA PRO A 57 -14.84 -15.25 -2.89
C PRO A 57 -13.40 -14.94 -2.44
N VAL A 58 -12.83 -13.87 -2.97
CA VAL A 58 -11.46 -13.43 -2.65
C VAL A 58 -11.53 -11.99 -2.20
N ASP A 59 -11.11 -11.72 -0.96
CA ASP A 59 -10.84 -10.37 -0.49
C ASP A 59 -9.37 -10.04 -0.78
N LYS A 60 -9.13 -9.06 -1.65
CA LYS A 60 -7.78 -8.65 -2.01
C LYS A 60 -7.03 -7.98 -0.86
N ASN A 61 -7.75 -7.34 0.07
CA ASN A 61 -7.13 -6.69 1.22
C ASN A 61 -6.66 -7.74 2.22
N GLU A 62 -7.49 -8.76 2.51
CA GLU A 62 -7.09 -9.88 3.38
C GLU A 62 -5.88 -10.62 2.79
N LEU A 63 -5.89 -10.90 1.49
CA LEU A 63 -4.75 -11.50 0.80
C LEU A 63 -3.50 -10.62 0.88
N TYR A 64 -3.65 -9.29 0.73
CA TYR A 64 -2.52 -8.38 0.85
C TYR A 64 -1.93 -8.38 2.26
N GLU A 65 -2.77 -8.35 3.30
CA GLU A 65 -2.33 -8.41 4.69
C GLU A 65 -1.62 -9.73 5.01
N ASP A 66 -2.16 -10.87 4.58
CA ASP A 66 -1.55 -12.19 4.74
C ASP A 66 -0.17 -12.23 4.04
N MET A 67 -0.06 -11.74 2.81
CA MET A 67 1.20 -11.70 2.06
C MET A 67 2.21 -10.73 2.69
N GLN A 68 1.77 -9.57 3.17
CA GLN A 68 2.60 -8.60 3.86
C GLN A 68 3.17 -9.18 5.17
N TYR A 69 2.35 -9.90 5.93
CA TYR A 69 2.78 -10.56 7.15
C TYR A 69 3.89 -11.57 6.89
N ILE A 70 3.68 -12.48 5.92
CA ILE A 70 4.66 -13.51 5.55
C ILE A 70 5.97 -12.85 5.10
N VAL A 71 5.90 -11.92 4.14
CA VAL A 71 7.09 -11.27 3.61
C VAL A 71 7.84 -10.49 4.70
N SER A 72 7.13 -9.82 5.61
CA SER A 72 7.76 -9.08 6.72
C SER A 72 8.43 -10.01 7.72
N PHE A 73 7.81 -11.14 8.06
CA PHE A 73 8.35 -12.13 9.00
C PHE A 73 9.68 -12.72 8.50
N TYR A 74 9.71 -13.18 7.25
CA TYR A 74 10.91 -13.76 6.67
C TYR A 74 12.00 -12.72 6.39
N LEU A 75 11.66 -11.48 6.04
CA LEU A 75 12.67 -10.44 5.77
C LEU A 75 13.26 -9.77 7.02
N GLN A 76 12.61 -9.87 8.19
CA GLN A 76 13.20 -9.46 9.47
C GLN A 76 14.20 -10.49 9.99
N SER A 77 14.10 -11.73 9.52
CA SER A 77 15.06 -12.79 9.80
C SER A 77 16.30 -12.60 8.96
N SER A 78 17.48 -12.93 9.50
CA SER A 78 18.71 -12.99 8.68
C SER A 78 18.48 -13.96 7.53
N LEU A 79 18.80 -13.57 6.29
CA LEU A 79 18.66 -14.40 5.09
C LEU A 79 19.36 -15.76 5.21
N GLN A 80 20.34 -15.88 6.12
CA GLN A 80 21.05 -17.12 6.42
C GLN A 80 20.19 -18.19 7.10
N HIS A 81 19.08 -17.81 7.73
CA HIS A 81 18.24 -18.73 8.52
C HIS A 81 16.83 -18.88 7.93
N ILE A 82 16.60 -18.38 6.71
CA ILE A 82 15.31 -18.53 6.05
C ILE A 82 15.24 -19.90 5.39
N GLU A 83 14.34 -20.73 5.89
CA GLU A 83 13.88 -21.93 5.22
C GLU A 83 12.95 -21.51 4.06
N VAL A 84 13.48 -21.55 2.84
CA VAL A 84 12.77 -21.14 1.63
C VAL A 84 11.54 -22.03 1.41
N SER A 85 11.64 -23.31 1.76
CA SER A 85 10.48 -24.21 1.70
C SER A 85 9.34 -23.77 2.61
N LYS A 86 9.63 -23.29 3.84
CA LYS A 86 8.61 -22.75 4.76
C LYS A 86 7.98 -21.47 4.23
N LEU A 87 8.79 -20.55 3.69
CA LEU A 87 8.27 -19.36 3.02
C LEU A 87 7.27 -19.71 1.91
N PHE A 88 7.61 -20.66 1.03
CA PHE A 88 6.69 -21.09 -0.03
C PHE A 88 5.46 -21.84 0.51
N MET A 89 5.60 -22.63 1.58
CA MET A 89 4.46 -23.24 2.27
C MET A 89 3.48 -22.19 2.78
N ASP A 90 3.97 -21.19 3.51
CA ASP A 90 3.14 -20.13 4.08
C ASP A 90 2.44 -19.32 2.99
N LEU A 91 3.14 -18.99 1.89
CA LEU A 91 2.53 -18.32 0.74
C LEU A 91 1.40 -19.16 0.12
N PHE A 92 1.58 -20.47 0.02
CA PHE A 92 0.59 -21.36 -0.60
C PHE A 92 -0.59 -21.59 0.33
N GLU A 93 -0.35 -21.64 1.63
CA GLU A 93 -1.38 -21.71 2.65
C GLU A 93 -2.20 -20.43 2.69
N ALA A 94 -1.57 -19.25 2.66
CA ALA A 94 -2.25 -17.97 2.55
C ALA A 94 -3.08 -17.87 1.26
N ALA A 95 -2.55 -18.29 0.12
CA ALA A 95 -3.32 -18.36 -1.12
C ALA A 95 -4.55 -19.28 -0.95
N ARG A 96 -4.37 -20.47 -0.38
CA ARG A 96 -5.47 -21.43 -0.15
C ARG A 96 -6.52 -20.88 0.80
N LYS A 97 -6.12 -20.23 1.91
CA LYS A 97 -7.01 -19.56 2.88
C LYS A 97 -7.87 -18.51 2.18
N ASN A 98 -7.28 -17.79 1.23
CA ASN A 98 -7.94 -16.80 0.39
C ASN A 98 -8.67 -17.39 -0.83
N ASN A 99 -9.05 -18.68 -0.79
CA ASN A 99 -9.77 -19.39 -1.86
C ASN A 99 -9.03 -19.44 -3.22
N LEU A 100 -7.71 -19.32 -3.22
CA LEU A 100 -6.86 -19.38 -4.41
C LEU A 100 -6.15 -20.73 -4.48
N LYS A 101 -6.32 -21.44 -5.59
CA LYS A 101 -5.67 -22.73 -5.83
C LYS A 101 -4.52 -22.57 -6.84
N LEU A 102 -3.29 -22.76 -6.37
CA LEU A 102 -2.11 -22.72 -7.23
C LEU A 102 -1.99 -23.97 -8.12
N PRO A 103 -1.29 -23.89 -9.26
CA PRO A 103 -1.08 -25.02 -10.16
C PRO A 103 -0.31 -26.17 -9.47
N LYS A 104 -0.67 -27.42 -9.80
CA LYS A 104 -0.07 -28.62 -9.18
C LYS A 104 1.44 -28.73 -9.36
N GLU A 105 1.97 -28.16 -10.45
CA GLU A 105 3.42 -28.13 -10.75
C GLU A 105 4.22 -27.53 -9.59
N PHE A 106 3.66 -26.52 -8.93
CA PHE A 106 4.28 -25.84 -7.79
C PHE A 106 4.30 -26.70 -6.53
N THR A 107 3.36 -27.63 -6.36
CA THR A 107 3.41 -28.61 -5.27
C THR A 107 4.60 -29.56 -5.44
N THR A 108 4.88 -30.01 -6.66
CA THR A 108 6.07 -30.82 -6.94
C THR A 108 7.35 -30.03 -6.71
N LEU A 109 7.40 -28.78 -7.16
CA LEU A 109 8.53 -27.88 -6.89
C LEU A 109 8.79 -27.73 -5.37
N LEU A 110 7.74 -27.51 -4.58
CA LEU A 110 7.84 -27.36 -3.14
C LEU A 110 8.37 -28.63 -2.46
N LYS A 111 7.91 -29.82 -2.90
CA LYS A 111 8.45 -31.09 -2.41
C LYS A 111 9.93 -31.25 -2.74
N SER A 112 10.35 -30.91 -3.96
CA SER A 112 11.75 -30.94 -4.35
C SER A 112 12.60 -30.00 -3.50
N LEU A 113 12.09 -28.81 -3.19
CA LEU A 113 12.77 -27.84 -2.33
C LEU A 113 12.91 -28.35 -0.89
N LEU A 114 11.87 -28.97 -0.33
CA LEU A 114 11.92 -29.59 0.99
C LEU A 114 12.97 -30.70 1.07
N ILE A 115 13.04 -31.56 0.06
CA ILE A 115 14.05 -32.63 -0.01
C ILE A 115 15.46 -32.01 -0.10
N LEU A 116 15.62 -30.98 -0.94
CA LEU A 116 16.89 -30.29 -1.10
C LEU A 116 17.34 -29.63 0.21
N GLU A 117 16.46 -28.92 0.91
CA GLU A 117 16.75 -28.31 2.21
C GLU A 117 17.11 -29.36 3.25
N GLY A 118 16.40 -30.48 3.31
CA GLY A 118 16.72 -31.58 4.22
C GLY A 118 18.12 -32.13 3.98
N VAL A 119 18.50 -32.36 2.71
CA VAL A 119 19.83 -32.83 2.33
C VAL A 119 20.91 -31.80 2.66
N LEU A 120 20.66 -30.52 2.36
CA LEU A 120 21.62 -29.44 2.64
C LEU A 120 21.79 -29.22 4.14
N SER A 121 20.73 -29.35 4.94
CA SER A 121 20.81 -29.24 6.39
C SER A 121 21.73 -30.31 7.01
N GLU A 122 21.86 -31.49 6.38
CA GLU A 122 22.78 -32.54 6.84
C GLU A 122 24.20 -32.37 6.28
N LEU A 123 24.34 -31.93 5.03
CA LEU A 123 25.62 -31.93 4.31
C LEU A 123 26.37 -30.59 4.31
N ALA A 124 25.65 -29.47 4.37
CA ALA A 124 26.20 -28.12 4.27
C ALA A 124 25.29 -27.11 5.02
N PRO A 125 25.21 -27.20 6.36
CA PRO A 125 24.25 -26.41 7.15
C PRO A 125 24.49 -24.89 7.09
N GLU A 126 25.71 -24.46 6.77
CA GLU A 126 26.08 -23.06 6.53
C GLU A 126 25.56 -22.48 5.20
N LEU A 127 25.01 -23.30 4.29
CA LEU A 127 24.59 -22.85 2.96
C LEU A 127 23.13 -22.38 2.96
N SER A 128 22.89 -21.10 2.67
CA SER A 128 21.54 -20.55 2.53
C SER A 128 21.01 -20.62 1.10
N ILE A 129 19.90 -21.34 0.89
CA ILE A 129 19.19 -21.37 -0.39
C ILE A 129 18.68 -19.98 -0.77
N MET A 130 18.25 -19.18 0.20
CA MET A 130 17.79 -17.81 -0.05
C MET A 130 18.91 -16.92 -0.61
N GLU A 131 20.14 -17.07 -0.09
CA GLU A 131 21.30 -16.36 -0.63
C GLU A 131 21.65 -16.81 -2.05
N ILE A 132 21.58 -18.11 -2.33
CA ILE A 132 21.77 -18.65 -3.68
C ILE A 132 20.73 -18.09 -4.64
N ALA A 133 19.45 -18.11 -4.24
CA ALA A 133 18.37 -17.55 -5.03
C ALA A 133 18.62 -16.05 -5.30
N LYS A 134 19.00 -15.27 -4.29
CA LYS A 134 19.32 -13.85 -4.45
C LYS A 134 20.46 -13.62 -5.45
N ASN A 135 21.53 -14.40 -5.40
CA ASN A 135 22.65 -14.30 -6.34
C ASN A 135 22.23 -14.68 -7.75
N TYR A 136 21.42 -15.74 -7.89
CA TYR A 136 20.81 -16.13 -9.17
C TYR A 136 20.00 -14.99 -9.79
N LEU A 137 19.13 -14.33 -9.01
CA LEU A 137 18.35 -13.17 -9.50
C LEU A 137 19.23 -11.98 -9.91
N LYS A 138 20.40 -11.82 -9.29
CA LYS A 138 21.35 -10.74 -9.58
C LYS A 138 22.09 -10.97 -10.90
N GLU A 139 22.53 -12.20 -11.13
CA GLU A 139 23.36 -12.57 -12.28
C GLU A 139 22.52 -12.81 -13.55
N ASP A 140 21.38 -13.49 -13.43
CA ASP A 140 20.58 -13.92 -14.60
C ASP A 140 19.47 -12.93 -15.00
N MET A 141 19.06 -12.02 -14.11
CA MET A 141 17.91 -11.14 -14.38
C MET A 141 18.21 -9.64 -14.36
N ASP A 142 19.49 -9.26 -14.21
CA ASP A 142 19.96 -7.86 -14.21
C ASP A 142 19.11 -6.96 -13.30
N ILE A 143 18.69 -7.50 -12.15
CA ILE A 143 17.89 -6.78 -11.17
C ILE A 143 18.88 -6.05 -10.25
N PRO A 144 18.94 -4.71 -10.24
CA PRO A 144 19.67 -4.00 -9.21
C PRO A 144 18.96 -4.22 -7.86
N ILE A 145 19.48 -5.16 -7.06
CA ILE A 145 18.97 -5.50 -5.73
C ILE A 145 19.33 -4.42 -4.68
N LEU A 146 20.13 -3.43 -5.06
CA LEU A 146 20.43 -2.26 -4.24
C LEU A 146 19.72 -1.03 -4.84
N PRO A 147 18.97 -0.25 -4.04
CA PRO A 147 18.57 1.09 -4.45
C PRO A 147 19.84 1.95 -4.42
N LYS A 148 20.56 2.04 -5.55
CA LYS A 148 21.40 3.21 -5.77
C LYS A 148 20.43 4.34 -6.08
N PHE A 149 20.30 5.28 -5.15
CA PHE A 149 19.68 6.57 -5.41
C PHE A 149 20.44 7.23 -6.58
N SER A 150 19.94 7.08 -7.80
CA SER A 150 20.39 7.82 -8.98
C SER A 150 19.21 8.61 -9.53
N LEU A 151 19.43 9.90 -9.76
CA LEU A 151 18.43 10.83 -10.31
C LEU A 151 17.93 10.37 -11.69
N ASP A 152 18.75 9.62 -12.42
CA ASP A 152 18.42 9.07 -13.74
C ASP A 152 17.36 7.95 -13.68
N ALA A 153 17.32 7.16 -12.60
CA ALA A 153 16.30 6.13 -12.40
C ALA A 153 14.92 6.75 -12.14
N LEU A 154 14.89 7.89 -11.46
CA LEU A 154 13.66 8.65 -11.16
C LEU A 154 13.02 9.23 -12.44
N ALA A 155 13.85 9.65 -13.40
CA ALA A 155 13.40 10.12 -14.71
C ALA A 155 12.88 8.98 -15.62
N MET A 156 13.51 7.81 -15.55
CA MET A 156 13.08 6.63 -16.31
C MET A 156 11.78 6.02 -15.74
N ASP A 157 11.62 6.02 -14.42
CA ASP A 157 10.40 5.57 -13.73
C ASP A 157 9.22 6.50 -14.02
N THR A 158 9.43 7.83 -14.06
CA THR A 158 8.37 8.78 -14.46
C THR A 158 7.97 8.63 -15.94
N TYR A 159 8.93 8.39 -16.84
CA TYR A 159 8.64 8.15 -18.25
C TYR A 159 7.83 6.85 -18.47
N SER A 160 8.15 5.81 -17.71
CA SER A 160 7.45 4.51 -17.78
C SER A 160 6.04 4.58 -17.18
N PHE A 161 5.87 5.31 -16.07
CA PHE A 161 4.56 5.61 -15.48
C PHE A 161 3.63 6.36 -16.45
N PHE A 162 4.15 7.33 -17.20
CA PHE A 162 3.35 8.07 -18.18
C PHE A 162 3.00 7.22 -19.42
N LYS A 163 3.89 6.32 -19.85
CA LYS A 163 3.68 5.46 -21.02
C LYS A 163 2.71 4.30 -20.75
N GLU A 164 2.62 3.81 -19.51
CA GLU A 164 1.60 2.82 -19.11
C GLU A 164 0.25 3.44 -18.73
N SER A 165 0.22 4.72 -18.37
CA SER A 165 -1.02 5.45 -18.06
C SER A 165 -1.92 5.76 -19.28
N ILE A 166 -1.46 5.53 -20.53
CA ILE A 166 -2.27 5.66 -21.77
C ILE A 166 -2.85 4.30 -22.20
N ARG A 167 -3.25 3.46 -21.23
CA ARG A 167 -4.22 2.40 -21.47
C ARG A 167 -5.31 2.54 -20.43
N ILE A 168 -6.36 3.28 -20.78
CA ILE A 168 -7.60 3.33 -20.00
C ILE A 168 -8.00 1.87 -19.73
N PRO A 169 -7.95 1.38 -18.48
CA PRO A 169 -8.33 0.01 -18.19
C PRO A 169 -9.78 -0.20 -18.62
N ALA A 170 -10.09 -1.31 -19.28
CA ALA A 170 -11.46 -1.64 -19.70
C ALA A 170 -12.48 -1.56 -18.53
N SER A 171 -11.98 -1.71 -17.29
CA SER A 171 -12.70 -1.53 -16.03
C SER A 171 -13.27 -0.12 -15.84
N ILE A 172 -12.59 0.94 -16.31
CA ILE A 172 -13.09 2.32 -16.25
C ILE A 172 -14.24 2.50 -17.23
N GLY A 173 -14.15 1.91 -18.43
CA GLY A 173 -15.22 1.89 -19.41
C GLY A 173 -16.48 1.20 -18.86
N THR A 174 -16.33 0.07 -18.16
CA THR A 174 -17.46 -0.63 -17.53
C THR A 174 -18.08 0.13 -16.36
N ILE A 175 -17.29 0.88 -15.59
CA ILE A 175 -17.81 1.77 -14.53
C ILE A 175 -18.60 2.93 -15.15
N LEU A 176 -18.08 3.55 -16.20
CA LEU A 176 -18.75 4.62 -16.95
C LEU A 176 -20.05 4.12 -17.61
N ASP A 177 -20.03 2.96 -18.28
CA ASP A 177 -21.20 2.36 -18.90
C ASP A 177 -22.29 2.04 -17.86
N ASN A 178 -21.91 1.55 -16.68
CA ASN A 178 -22.86 1.28 -15.59
C ASN A 178 -23.45 2.56 -14.97
N PHE A 179 -22.69 3.66 -14.99
CA PHE A 179 -23.15 4.98 -14.53
C PHE A 179 -24.08 5.64 -15.55
N ILE A 180 -23.70 5.61 -16.83
CA ILE A 180 -24.45 6.15 -17.97
C ILE A 180 -25.76 5.36 -18.17
N SER A 181 -25.76 4.05 -17.93
CA SER A 181 -26.95 3.19 -18.02
C SER A 181 -27.95 3.39 -16.85
N GLY A 182 -27.68 4.29 -15.90
CA GLY A 182 -28.57 4.55 -14.76
C GLY A 182 -28.70 3.40 -13.75
N ARG A 183 -27.85 2.37 -13.85
CA ARG A 183 -27.87 1.16 -13.00
C ARG A 183 -26.84 1.17 -11.87
N GLY A 184 -25.96 2.17 -11.85
CA GLY A 184 -24.95 2.36 -10.80
C GLY A 184 -25.58 2.82 -9.48
N LYS A 185 -26.04 1.88 -8.64
CA LYS A 185 -26.25 2.18 -7.23
C LYS A 185 -24.88 2.15 -6.54
N ILE A 186 -24.33 3.33 -6.28
CA ILE A 186 -23.20 3.49 -5.38
C ILE A 186 -23.68 3.09 -3.98
N LYS A 187 -23.39 1.86 -3.55
CA LYS A 187 -23.45 1.46 -2.14
C LYS A 187 -22.16 1.95 -1.47
N LEU A 188 -22.16 3.21 -1.09
CA LEU A 188 -21.16 3.74 -0.17
C LEU A 188 -21.58 3.33 1.24
N ASP A 189 -21.08 2.19 1.72
CA ASP A 189 -21.10 1.87 3.16
C ASP A 189 -20.08 2.78 3.86
N ILE A 190 -20.41 4.07 3.98
CA ILE A 190 -19.63 4.99 4.80
C ILE A 190 -20.18 4.91 6.22
N VAL A 191 -19.71 3.88 6.92
CA VAL A 191 -19.87 3.79 8.37
C VAL A 191 -19.21 5.04 8.97
N ASN A 192 -20.02 5.92 9.57
CA ASN A 192 -19.64 7.17 10.26
C ASN A 192 -19.45 8.45 9.42
N PHE A 193 -20.19 8.67 8.32
CA PHE A 193 -20.17 9.99 7.65
C PHE A 193 -20.93 11.07 8.44
N ASP A 194 -22.00 10.71 9.15
CA ASP A 194 -22.85 11.68 9.85
C ASP A 194 -22.11 12.45 10.96
N SER A 195 -21.20 11.78 11.68
CA SER A 195 -20.42 12.41 12.73
C SER A 195 -19.34 13.36 12.18
N LYS A 196 -18.67 12.98 11.08
CA LYS A 196 -17.65 13.82 10.43
C LYS A 196 -18.24 15.05 9.72
N TRP A 197 -19.47 14.93 9.18
CA TRP A 197 -20.17 16.07 8.59
C TRP A 197 -20.53 17.14 9.62
N LEU A 198 -20.86 16.71 10.84
CA LEU A 198 -21.15 17.62 11.95
C LEU A 198 -19.91 18.44 12.34
N ASP A 199 -18.72 17.83 12.35
CA ASP A 199 -17.48 18.51 12.70
C ASP A 199 -16.98 19.45 11.59
N PHE A 200 -17.19 19.06 10.32
CA PHE A 200 -16.95 19.95 9.18
C PHE A 200 -17.83 21.21 9.25
N ASN A 201 -19.13 21.06 9.52
CA ASN A 201 -20.04 22.21 9.68
C ASN A 201 -19.62 23.12 10.84
N LYS A 202 -19.12 22.56 11.95
CA LYS A 202 -18.57 23.36 13.07
C LYS A 202 -17.33 24.15 12.64
N MET A 203 -16.43 23.56 11.84
CA MET A 203 -15.26 24.26 11.30
C MET A 203 -15.65 25.41 10.37
N VAL A 204 -16.59 25.16 9.44
CA VAL A 204 -17.08 26.18 8.51
C VAL A 204 -17.72 27.34 9.28
N ASN A 205 -18.58 27.06 10.26
CA ASN A 205 -19.21 28.11 11.06
C ASN A 205 -18.19 28.93 11.86
N ARG A 206 -17.15 28.31 12.44
CA ARG A 206 -16.06 29.03 13.10
C ARG A 206 -15.32 29.96 12.14
N MET A 207 -15.07 29.51 10.91
CA MET A 207 -14.42 30.32 9.88
C MET A 207 -15.30 31.53 9.50
N VAL A 208 -16.61 31.32 9.31
CA VAL A 208 -17.56 32.40 9.03
C VAL A 208 -17.59 33.43 10.16
N TYR A 209 -17.65 33.00 11.42
CA TYR A 209 -17.62 33.93 12.56
C TYR A 209 -16.30 34.71 12.65
N ALA A 210 -15.16 34.06 12.41
CA ALA A 210 -13.85 34.73 12.40
C ALA A 210 -13.78 35.81 11.30
N LEU A 211 -14.33 35.54 10.12
CA LEU A 211 -14.41 36.51 9.02
C LEU A 211 -15.30 37.70 9.38
N VAL A 212 -16.47 37.45 9.98
CA VAL A 212 -17.39 38.52 10.43
C VAL A 212 -16.73 39.40 11.49
N VAL A 213 -16.09 38.80 12.51
CA VAL A 213 -15.37 39.55 13.55
C VAL A 213 -14.23 40.38 12.94
N SER A 214 -13.46 39.81 12.01
CA SER A 214 -12.37 40.52 11.32
C SER A 214 -12.90 41.69 10.50
N ALA A 215 -14.01 41.53 9.79
CA ALA A 215 -14.65 42.60 9.03
C ALA A 215 -15.12 43.74 9.95
N ILE A 216 -15.69 43.43 11.13
CA ILE A 216 -16.11 44.45 12.11
C ILE A 216 -14.89 45.19 12.67
N ILE A 217 -13.80 44.49 12.98
CA ILE A 217 -12.54 45.10 13.44
C ILE A 217 -12.01 46.08 12.39
N ILE A 218 -11.91 45.65 11.13
CA ILE A 218 -11.41 46.48 10.03
C ILE A 218 -12.32 47.69 9.80
N ALA A 219 -13.64 47.49 9.74
CA ALA A 219 -14.61 48.57 9.55
C ALA A 219 -14.55 49.59 10.70
N SER A 220 -14.45 49.10 11.95
CA SER A 220 -14.34 49.95 13.15
C SER A 220 -13.05 50.77 13.14
N ALA A 221 -11.92 50.15 12.76
CA ALA A 221 -10.64 50.83 12.62
C ALA A 221 -10.68 51.93 11.55
N LEU A 222 -11.31 51.65 10.40
CA LEU A 222 -11.46 52.62 9.32
C LEU A 222 -12.36 53.80 9.73
N ILE A 223 -13.43 53.56 10.48
CA ILE A 223 -14.33 54.60 10.98
C ILE A 223 -13.62 55.50 12.01
N ILE A 224 -12.81 54.93 12.89
CA ILE A 224 -11.99 55.74 13.82
C ILE A 224 -11.00 56.61 13.04
N ARG A 225 -10.35 56.05 12.01
CA ARG A 225 -9.38 56.77 11.19
C ARG A 225 -10.01 57.86 10.31
N SER A 226 -11.22 57.65 9.82
CA SER A 226 -11.89 58.60 8.92
C SER A 226 -12.30 59.90 9.62
N GLY A 227 -12.43 59.88 10.96
CA GLY A 227 -12.79 61.06 11.75
C GLY A 227 -14.21 61.58 11.50
N GLN A 228 -15.06 60.79 10.83
CA GLN A 228 -16.43 61.16 10.47
C GLN A 228 -17.46 60.57 11.46
N GLY A 229 -18.48 61.36 11.80
CA GLY A 229 -19.58 60.98 12.71
C GLY A 229 -19.45 61.51 14.14
N PRO A 230 -20.36 61.13 15.06
CA PRO A 230 -20.33 61.56 16.46
C PRO A 230 -19.04 61.11 17.13
N SER A 231 -18.25 62.08 17.60
CA SER A 231 -16.97 61.84 18.26
C SER A 231 -17.02 62.26 19.72
N PHE A 232 -16.39 61.47 20.58
CA PHE A 232 -16.19 61.79 22.00
C PHE A 232 -14.68 61.78 22.26
N ASN A 233 -14.13 62.89 22.76
CA ASN A 233 -12.69 63.08 22.96
C ASN A 233 -11.82 62.78 21.72
N GLY A 234 -12.32 63.11 20.51
CA GLY A 234 -11.58 62.91 19.26
C GLY A 234 -11.61 61.48 18.70
N ILE A 235 -12.31 60.55 19.34
CA ILE A 235 -12.49 59.16 18.87
C ILE A 235 -13.94 58.97 18.43
N SER A 236 -14.17 58.32 17.27
CA SER A 236 -15.52 58.02 16.78
C SER A 236 -16.23 57.04 17.72
N ILE A 237 -17.42 57.43 18.21
CA ILE A 237 -18.24 56.61 19.12
C ILE A 237 -18.66 55.31 18.43
N VAL A 238 -19.02 55.39 17.15
CA VAL A 238 -19.45 54.24 16.34
C VAL A 238 -18.32 53.22 16.19
N GLY A 239 -17.10 53.69 15.93
CA GLY A 239 -15.93 52.82 15.84
C GLY A 239 -15.58 52.16 17.18
N MET A 240 -15.72 52.89 18.29
CA MET A 240 -15.50 52.33 19.63
C MET A 240 -16.53 51.25 19.99
N MET A 241 -17.80 51.48 19.67
CA MET A 241 -18.86 50.47 19.85
C MET A 241 -18.60 49.23 18.98
N GLY A 242 -18.18 49.41 17.73
CA GLY A 242 -17.83 48.31 16.84
C GLY A 242 -16.64 47.47 17.34
N PHE A 243 -15.59 48.10 17.87
CA PHE A 243 -14.48 47.39 18.52
C PHE A 243 -14.92 46.64 19.78
N GLY A 244 -15.75 47.25 20.62
CA GLY A 244 -16.31 46.58 21.81
C GLY A 244 -17.13 45.34 21.44
N LEU A 245 -18.00 45.46 20.42
CA LEU A 245 -18.78 44.35 19.90
C LEU A 245 -17.90 43.24 19.32
N ALA A 246 -16.90 43.59 18.51
CA ALA A 246 -15.96 42.62 17.96
C ALA A 246 -15.17 41.89 19.05
N GLY A 247 -14.74 42.59 20.11
CA GLY A 247 -14.07 42.00 21.26
C GLY A 247 -14.95 40.97 21.97
N LEU A 248 -16.21 41.30 22.23
CA LEU A 248 -17.17 40.37 22.85
C LEU A 248 -17.41 39.13 21.98
N LEU A 249 -17.61 39.33 20.67
CA LEU A 249 -17.81 38.23 19.72
C LEU A 249 -16.55 37.35 19.58
N GLY A 250 -15.36 37.96 19.60
CA GLY A 250 -14.08 37.25 19.54
C GLY A 250 -13.85 36.37 20.77
N ILE A 251 -14.12 36.90 21.97
CA ILE A 251 -14.03 36.12 23.23
C ILE A 251 -15.03 34.97 23.21
N TRP A 252 -16.27 35.23 22.78
CA TRP A 252 -17.29 34.19 22.65
C TRP A 252 -16.89 33.09 21.66
N LEU A 253 -16.29 33.45 20.52
CA LEU A 253 -15.78 32.50 19.53
C LEU A 253 -14.65 31.64 20.09
N LEU A 254 -13.69 32.24 20.81
CA LEU A 254 -12.61 31.50 21.47
C LEU A 254 -13.15 30.49 22.48
N PHE A 255 -14.14 30.88 23.29
CA PHE A 255 -14.78 29.99 24.24
C PHE A 255 -15.51 28.83 23.54
N SER A 256 -16.21 29.12 22.44
CA SER A 256 -16.89 28.12 21.61
C SER A 256 -15.91 27.09 21.01
N ILE A 257 -14.74 27.54 20.54
CA ILE A 257 -13.69 26.67 20.00
C ILE A 257 -13.15 25.72 21.08
N ILE A 258 -12.81 26.24 22.26
CA ILE A 258 -12.23 25.46 23.36
C ILE A 258 -13.23 24.44 23.89
N LYS A 259 -14.51 24.83 24.05
CA LYS A 259 -15.56 23.93 24.56
C LYS A 259 -15.86 22.79 23.59
N SER A 260 -15.82 23.05 22.28
CA SER A 260 -16.13 22.05 21.25
C SER A 260 -14.94 21.17 20.85
N GLY A 261 -13.71 21.44 21.32
CA GLY A 261 -12.55 20.57 21.14
C GLY A 261 -12.32 19.54 22.25
N LYS A 262 -13.22 19.46 23.24
CA LYS A 262 -13.12 18.59 24.43
C LYS A 262 -14.05 17.36 24.41
N ILE A 263 -14.47 16.90 23.23
CA ILE A 263 -15.35 15.72 23.07
C ILE A 263 -14.69 14.75 22.09
#